data_AF-A0A9P6DMS4-F1
#
_entry.id   AF-A0A9P6DMS4-F1
#
_cell.length_a   1.000
_cell.length_b   1.000
_cell.length_c   1.000
_cell.angle_alpha   90.00
_cell.angle_beta   90.00
_cell.angle_gamma   90.00
#
_symmetry.space_group_name_H-M   'P 1'
#
loop_
_entity.id
_entity.type
_entity.pdbx_description
1 polymer ?
#
loop_
_entity_poly.entity_id
_entity_poly.type
_entity_poly.pdbx_seq_one_letter_code
_entity_poly.pdbx_strand_id
1 'polypeptide(L)'
;IQTWLPPDCALFISCHPWIGKQGMLSALSQAEQVTKVTSQEVLERLNVLNSLYEQTFPGLQYITFLNSHSPEDTIPEIERVLKLPINPSLPSIVTIHKMGSPERMDELVHVIHAVGLIAHSQVKALKLA
;
A
#
# COMPACT_ATOMS: atom_id res chain seq x y z
N ILE A 1 15.93 7.30 5.71
CA ILE A 1 15.21 6.30 4.88
C ILE A 1 15.75 6.30 3.44
N GLN A 2 15.90 7.45 2.77
CA GLN A 2 16.47 7.49 1.40
C GLN A 2 17.92 6.98 1.26
N THR A 3 18.65 6.85 2.37
CA THR A 3 20.04 6.34 2.40
C THR A 3 20.15 4.87 2.81
N TRP A 4 19.03 4.19 3.06
CA TRP A 4 19.01 2.81 3.54
C TRP A 4 19.15 1.81 2.41
N LEU A 5 19.71 0.63 2.71
CA LEU A 5 19.80 -0.44 1.74
C LEU A 5 18.38 -0.99 1.43
N PRO A 6 18.11 -1.44 0.21
CA PRO A 6 16.82 -2.01 -0.18
C PRO A 6 16.20 -3.05 0.78
N PRO A 7 16.97 -4.02 1.35
CA PRO A 7 16.42 -4.96 2.32
C PRO A 7 15.93 -4.30 3.62
N ASP A 8 16.63 -3.27 4.11
CA ASP A 8 16.25 -2.56 5.35
C ASP A 8 14.97 -1.75 5.14
N CYS A 9 14.82 -1.15 3.95
CA CYS A 9 13.58 -0.49 3.56
C CYS A 9 12.41 -1.46 3.49
N ALA A 10 12.60 -2.64 2.88
CA ALA A 10 11.55 -3.65 2.79
C ALA A 10 11.13 -4.16 4.19
N LEU A 11 12.09 -4.37 5.09
CA LEU A 11 11.81 -4.75 6.48
C LEU A 11 11.01 -3.67 7.22
N PHE A 12 11.40 -2.40 7.07
CA PHE A 12 10.66 -1.27 7.65
C PHE A 12 9.22 -1.17 7.11
N ILE A 13 9.03 -1.34 5.80
CA ILE A 13 7.72 -1.36 5.13
C ILE A 13 6.84 -2.50 5.67
N SER A 14 7.43 -3.68 5.93
CA SER A 14 6.67 -4.84 6.41
C SER A 14 5.99 -4.65 7.77
N CYS A 15 6.46 -3.67 8.55
CA CYS A 15 5.86 -3.30 9.84
C CYS A 15 4.63 -2.40 9.70
N HIS A 16 4.32 -1.91 8.49
CA HIS A 16 3.18 -1.02 8.27
C HIS A 16 1.87 -1.82 8.15
N PRO A 17 0.74 -1.35 8.69
CA PRO A 17 -0.53 -2.01 8.46
C PRO A 17 -1.00 -1.86 7.00
N TRP A 18 -1.66 -2.89 6.49
CA TRP A 18 -2.31 -2.89 5.18
C TRP A 18 -3.49 -1.91 5.12
N ILE A 19 -3.77 -1.42 3.91
CA ILE A 19 -4.97 -0.65 3.62
C ILE A 19 -6.19 -1.58 3.70
N GLY A 20 -7.24 -1.14 4.41
CA GLY A 20 -8.47 -1.92 4.62
C GLY A 20 -8.43 -2.88 5.82
N LYS A 21 -7.32 -2.95 6.58
CA LYS A 21 -7.24 -3.76 7.79
C LYS A 21 -8.01 -3.11 8.94
N GLN A 22 -9.22 -3.58 9.23
CA GLN A 22 -9.94 -3.20 10.44
C GLN A 22 -9.35 -3.95 11.66
N GLY A 23 -8.89 -3.25 12.71
CA GLY A 23 -8.32 -3.89 13.90
C GLY A 23 -7.24 -3.06 14.61
N MET A 24 -6.25 -3.73 15.24
CA MET A 24 -5.14 -3.13 16.02
C MET A 24 -4.24 -2.18 15.22
N LEU A 25 -4.80 -1.04 14.89
CA LEU A 25 -4.17 0.11 14.30
C LEU A 25 -3.92 1.12 15.41
N SER A 26 -2.81 1.86 15.32
CA SER A 26 -2.60 3.03 16.16
C SER A 26 -3.75 4.03 15.94
N ALA A 27 -4.04 4.91 16.91
CA ALA A 27 -5.09 5.93 16.75
C ALA A 27 -4.88 6.80 15.49
N LEU A 28 -3.63 6.99 15.07
CA LEU A 28 -3.26 7.71 13.86
C LEU A 28 -3.56 6.90 12.60
N SER A 29 -3.19 5.62 12.56
CA SER A 29 -3.51 4.73 11.43
C SER A 29 -5.01 4.48 11.28
N GLN A 30 -5.76 4.47 12.40
CA GLN A 30 -7.23 4.47 12.35
C GLN A 30 -7.72 5.77 11.70
N ALA A 31 -7.28 6.94 12.16
CA ALA A 31 -7.71 8.22 11.59
C ALA A 31 -7.40 8.34 10.08
N GLU A 32 -6.30 7.76 9.60
CA GLU A 32 -5.92 7.74 8.18
C GLU A 32 -6.78 6.81 7.31
N GLN A 33 -7.39 5.77 7.89
CA GLN A 33 -8.21 4.79 7.15
C GLN A 33 -9.73 4.95 7.40
N VAL A 34 -10.14 5.70 8.42
CA VAL A 34 -11.54 5.82 8.89
C VAL A 34 -12.35 6.90 8.14
N THR A 35 -11.81 7.49 7.08
CA THR A 35 -12.43 8.66 6.43
C THR A 35 -13.83 8.40 5.87
N LYS A 36 -14.23 7.14 5.60
CA LYS A 36 -15.62 6.74 5.27
C LYS A 36 -15.88 5.26 5.59
N VAL A 37 -17.12 4.93 5.97
CA VAL A 37 -17.62 3.55 6.11
C VAL A 37 -17.35 2.81 4.79
N THR A 38 -16.33 1.96 4.79
CA THR A 38 -15.95 1.16 3.62
C THR A 38 -16.87 -0.05 3.57
N SER A 39 -17.52 -0.29 2.43
CA SER A 39 -18.41 -1.44 2.28
C SER A 39 -17.63 -2.75 2.39
N GLN A 40 -18.30 -3.83 2.82
CA GLN A 40 -17.66 -5.14 2.94
C GLN A 40 -17.11 -5.64 1.60
N GLU A 41 -17.79 -5.35 0.49
CA GLU A 41 -17.36 -5.66 -0.88
C GLU A 41 -16.00 -5.01 -1.22
N VAL A 42 -15.81 -3.75 -0.81
CA VAL A 42 -14.55 -3.03 -1.05
C VAL A 42 -13.42 -3.62 -0.22
N LEU A 43 -13.68 -4.02 1.03
CA LEU A 43 -12.68 -4.67 1.87
C LEU A 43 -12.25 -6.04 1.30
N GLU A 44 -13.21 -6.83 0.82
CA GLU A 44 -12.93 -8.11 0.16
C GLU A 44 -12.10 -7.90 -1.11
N ARG A 45 -12.44 -6.89 -1.91
CA ARG A 45 -11.67 -6.53 -3.11
C ARG A 45 -10.24 -6.09 -2.77
N LEU A 46 -10.08 -5.24 -1.76
CA LEU A 46 -8.76 -4.80 -1.29
C LEU A 46 -7.93 -5.97 -0.76
N ASN A 47 -8.54 -6.93 -0.06
CA ASN A 47 -7.82 -8.12 0.42
C ASN A 47 -7.28 -8.97 -0.74
N VAL A 48 -8.08 -9.16 -1.79
CA VAL A 48 -7.64 -9.85 -3.02
C VAL A 48 -6.50 -9.09 -3.68
N LEU A 49 -6.63 -7.76 -3.83
CA LEU A 49 -5.63 -6.91 -4.46
C LEU A 49 -4.31 -6.87 -3.68
N ASN A 50 -4.37 -6.78 -2.36
CA ASN A 50 -3.19 -6.89 -1.48
C ASN A 50 -2.47 -8.23 -1.66
N SER A 51 -3.23 -9.33 -1.76
CA SER A 51 -2.67 -10.66 -1.98
C SER A 51 -2.01 -10.80 -3.36
N LEU A 52 -2.60 -10.20 -4.40
CA LEU A 52 -2.00 -10.16 -5.74
C LEU A 52 -0.75 -9.27 -5.78
N TYR A 53 -0.76 -8.18 -5.01
CA TYR A 53 0.39 -7.30 -4.87
C TYR A 53 1.57 -8.01 -4.22
N GLU A 54 1.37 -8.72 -3.12
CA GLU A 54 2.44 -9.49 -2.47
C GLU A 54 3.01 -10.58 -3.40
N GLN A 55 2.17 -11.21 -4.22
CA GLN A 55 2.63 -12.17 -5.24
C GLN A 55 3.47 -11.51 -6.34
N THR A 56 3.10 -10.28 -6.72
CA THR A 56 3.78 -9.50 -7.77
C THR A 56 5.11 -8.95 -7.27
N PHE A 57 5.14 -8.48 -6.02
CA PHE A 57 6.29 -7.91 -5.34
C PHE A 57 6.56 -8.62 -4.00
N PRO A 58 7.14 -9.84 -4.01
CA PRO A 58 7.34 -10.64 -2.80
C PRO A 58 8.01 -9.88 -1.65
N GLY A 59 7.39 -9.85 -0.48
CA GLY A 59 7.92 -9.15 0.70
C GLY A 59 7.77 -7.62 0.69
N LEU A 60 7.01 -7.05 -0.27
CA LEU A 60 6.51 -5.69 -0.18
C LEU A 60 5.02 -5.72 0.16
N GLN A 61 4.59 -4.71 0.90
CA GLN A 61 3.17 -4.45 1.16
C GLN A 61 2.77 -3.18 0.42
N TYR A 62 1.56 -3.16 -0.12
CA TYR A 62 1.07 -1.96 -0.78
C TYR A 62 0.77 -0.89 0.28
N ILE A 63 1.47 0.24 0.17
CA ILE A 63 1.28 1.42 1.03
C ILE A 63 1.16 2.63 0.12
N THR A 64 0.07 3.36 0.27
CA THR A 64 -0.12 4.68 -0.34
C THR A 64 -0.61 5.68 0.70
N PHE A 65 -0.38 6.96 0.44
CA PHE A 65 -0.80 8.04 1.33
C PHE A 65 -2.20 8.53 0.95
N LEU A 66 -3.18 8.29 1.83
CA LEU A 66 -4.56 8.71 1.66
C LEU A 66 -4.75 10.18 2.07
N ASN A 67 -4.29 11.12 1.24
CA ASN A 67 -4.35 12.56 1.56
C ASN A 67 -5.74 13.22 1.38
N SER A 68 -6.78 12.41 1.13
CA SER A 68 -8.20 12.78 0.92
C SER A 68 -8.99 11.66 0.22
N HIS A 69 -8.29 10.65 -0.30
CA HIS A 69 -8.85 9.51 -1.00
C HIS A 69 -9.50 8.52 -0.02
N SER A 70 -10.60 7.92 -0.45
CA SER A 70 -11.21 6.79 0.25
C SER A 70 -10.47 5.50 -0.11
N PRO A 71 -10.56 4.43 0.72
CA PRO A 71 -10.03 3.12 0.35
C PRO A 71 -10.56 2.59 -0.98
N GLU A 72 -11.75 3.02 -1.41
CA GLU A 72 -12.35 2.71 -2.71
C GLU A 72 -11.55 3.31 -3.87
N ASP A 73 -11.05 4.54 -3.71
CA ASP A 73 -10.26 5.24 -4.73
C ASP A 73 -8.89 4.58 -4.94
N THR A 74 -8.44 3.78 -3.99
CA THR A 74 -7.17 3.04 -4.05
C THR A 74 -7.25 1.79 -4.93
N ILE A 75 -8.43 1.19 -5.11
CA ILE A 75 -8.63 0.01 -5.97
C ILE A 75 -8.08 0.21 -7.39
N PRO A 76 -8.49 1.25 -8.15
CA PRO A 76 -7.98 1.46 -9.51
C PRO A 76 -6.48 1.81 -9.56
N GLU A 77 -5.91 2.27 -8.45
CA GLU A 77 -4.47 2.50 -8.35
C GLU A 77 -3.70 1.19 -8.23
N ILE A 78 -4.11 0.31 -7.31
CA ILE A 78 -3.48 -1.01 -7.14
C ILE A 78 -3.63 -1.82 -8.43
N GLU A 79 -4.80 -1.80 -9.07
CA GLU A 79 -5.02 -2.50 -10.34
C GLU A 79 -4.05 -2.04 -11.45
N ARG A 80 -3.76 -0.73 -11.51
CA ARG A 80 -2.80 -0.16 -12.45
C ARG A 80 -1.37 -0.61 -12.16
N VAL A 81 -0.97 -0.61 -10.89
CA VAL A 81 0.36 -1.07 -10.45
C VAL A 81 0.56 -2.54 -10.80
N LEU A 82 -0.45 -3.37 -10.55
CA LEU A 82 -0.45 -4.79 -10.87
C LEU A 82 -0.64 -5.09 -12.36
N LYS A 83 -0.86 -4.05 -13.19
CA LYS A 83 -1.17 -4.16 -14.62
C LYS A 83 -2.29 -5.19 -14.88
N LEU A 84 -3.25 -5.28 -13.97
CA LEU A 84 -4.33 -6.24 -14.08
C LEU A 84 -5.19 -5.88 -15.30
N PRO A 85 -5.69 -6.89 -16.04
CA PRO A 85 -6.65 -6.63 -17.09
C PRO A 85 -7.88 -5.96 -16.48
N ILE A 86 -8.42 -4.96 -17.18
CA ILE A 86 -9.66 -4.25 -16.81
C ILE A 86 -10.85 -5.23 -16.71
N ASN A 87 -10.70 -6.46 -17.24
CA ASN A 87 -11.71 -7.50 -17.23
C ASN A 87 -11.47 -8.54 -16.11
N PRO A 88 -12.35 -8.62 -15.08
CA PRO A 88 -12.22 -9.56 -13.96
C PRO A 88 -12.44 -11.05 -14.34
N SER A 89 -12.90 -11.33 -15.56
CA SER A 89 -13.14 -12.71 -16.05
C SER A 89 -11.90 -13.38 -16.66
N LEU A 90 -10.76 -12.69 -16.74
CA LEU A 90 -9.50 -13.27 -17.22
C LEU A 90 -8.67 -13.83 -16.06
N PRO A 91 -7.99 -14.98 -16.22
CA PRO A 91 -7.06 -15.46 -15.22
C PRO A 91 -6.00 -14.38 -14.99
N SER A 92 -5.95 -13.87 -13.77
CA SER A 92 -4.99 -12.84 -13.36
C SER A 92 -3.61 -13.47 -13.29
N ILE A 93 -2.92 -13.55 -14.41
CA ILE A 93 -1.49 -13.89 -14.44
C ILE A 93 -0.74 -12.65 -13.96
N VAL A 94 -0.41 -12.64 -12.67
CA VAL A 94 0.46 -11.62 -12.10
C VAL A 94 1.92 -11.88 -12.49
N THR A 95 2.61 -10.84 -12.93
CA THR A 95 4.03 -10.91 -13.26
C THR A 95 4.84 -10.83 -11.97
N ILE A 96 5.61 -11.87 -11.65
CA ILE A 96 6.46 -11.85 -10.45
C ILE A 96 7.73 -11.06 -10.74
N HIS A 97 7.90 -9.92 -10.07
CA HIS A 97 9.11 -9.11 -10.16
C HIS A 97 10.15 -9.58 -9.15
N LYS A 98 11.27 -10.13 -9.66
CA LYS A 98 12.37 -10.67 -8.85
C LYS A 98 13.05 -9.57 -8.03
N MET A 99 13.71 -9.98 -6.95
CA MET A 99 14.55 -9.09 -6.13
C MET A 99 15.59 -8.39 -7.01
N GLY A 100 15.69 -7.06 -6.91
CA GLY A 100 16.61 -6.24 -7.67
C GLY A 100 16.17 -5.89 -9.10
N SER A 101 14.98 -6.29 -9.55
CA SER A 101 14.45 -5.82 -10.84
C SER A 101 14.14 -4.31 -10.78
N PRO A 102 14.26 -3.57 -11.91
CA PRO A 102 13.94 -2.15 -11.95
C PRO A 102 12.52 -1.84 -11.47
N GLU A 103 11.53 -2.63 -11.88
CA GLU A 103 10.12 -2.41 -11.51
C GLU A 103 9.90 -2.59 -10.01
N ARG A 104 10.55 -3.58 -9.40
CA ARG A 104 10.49 -3.78 -7.95
C ARG A 104 11.19 -2.64 -7.22
N MET A 105 12.28 -2.12 -7.77
CA MET A 105 13.04 -1.02 -7.15
C MET A 105 12.26 0.29 -7.22
N ASP A 106 11.62 0.57 -8.35
CA ASP A 106 10.72 1.71 -8.52
C ASP A 106 9.54 1.62 -7.54
N GLU A 107 8.96 0.43 -7.40
CA GLU A 107 7.87 0.21 -6.44
C GLU A 107 8.34 0.40 -4.99
N LEU A 108 9.53 -0.10 -4.64
CA LEU A 108 10.12 0.13 -3.33
C LEU A 108 10.31 1.63 -3.04
N VAL A 109 10.78 2.41 -4.01
CA VAL A 109 10.92 3.87 -3.89
C VAL A 109 9.55 4.54 -3.70
N HIS A 110 8.55 4.11 -4.45
CA HIS A 110 7.18 4.60 -4.32
C HIS A 110 6.63 4.37 -2.90
N VAL A 111 6.74 3.14 -2.40
CA VAL A 111 6.26 2.75 -1.07
C VAL A 111 7.00 3.51 0.04
N ILE A 112 8.33 3.67 -0.06
CA ILE A 112 9.11 4.49 0.89
C ILE A 112 8.62 5.94 0.90
N HIS A 113 8.37 6.50 -0.28
CA HIS A 113 7.90 7.88 -0.41
C HIS A 113 6.51 8.04 0.24
N ALA A 114 5.60 7.10 0.01
CA ALA A 114 4.28 7.09 0.64
C ALA A 114 4.38 7.06 2.18
N VAL A 115 5.24 6.20 2.74
CA VAL A 115 5.48 6.16 4.20
C VAL A 115 6.04 7.48 4.72
N GLY A 116 6.91 8.16 3.95
CA GLY A 116 7.41 9.48 4.29
C GLY A 116 6.30 10.54 4.35
N LEU A 117 5.35 10.52 3.42
CA LEU A 117 4.19 11.42 3.42
C LEU A 117 3.25 11.14 4.60
N ILE A 118 2.99 9.87 4.91
CA ILE A 118 2.23 9.44 6.10
C ILE A 118 2.88 10.00 7.37
N ALA A 119 4.18 9.76 7.55
CA ALA A 119 4.91 10.25 8.71
C ALA A 119 4.88 11.78 8.82
N HIS A 120 5.05 12.50 7.71
CA HIS A 120 4.95 13.96 7.70
C HIS A 120 3.55 14.46 8.10
N SER A 121 2.50 13.84 7.58
CA SER A 121 1.11 14.13 7.93
C SER A 121 0.84 13.92 9.43
N GLN A 122 1.33 12.81 9.98
CA GLN A 122 1.20 12.47 11.40
C GLN A 122 1.92 13.48 12.31
N VAL A 123 3.16 13.87 11.98
CA VAL A 123 3.91 14.89 12.74
C VAL A 123 3.14 16.22 12.76
N LYS A 124 2.59 16.63 11.61
CA LYS A 124 1.78 17.85 11.50
C LYS A 124 0.49 17.75 12.33
N ALA A 125 -0.20 16.62 12.30
CA ALA A 125 -1.41 16.38 13.10
C ALA A 125 -1.15 16.44 14.61
N LEU A 126 0.03 15.99 15.05
CA LEU A 126 0.47 16.05 16.44
C LEU A 126 0.95 17.45 16.89
N LYS A 127 0.97 18.45 15.99
CA LYS A 127 1.50 19.80 16.24
C LYS A 127 2.94 19.80 16.78
N LEU A 128 3.73 18.80 16.37
CA LEU A 128 5.14 18.68 16.77
C LEU A 128 6.10 19.48 15.85
N ALA A 129 5.55 20.32 14.98
CA ALA A 129 6.28 21.20 14.06
C ALA A 129 5.64 22.58 14.01
#